data_AF-A0A2D7IZG6-F1
#
_entry.id   AF-A0A2D7IZG6-F1
#
_cell.length_a   1.000
_cell.length_b   1.000
_cell.length_c   1.000
_cell.angle_alpha   90.00
_cell.angle_beta   90.00
_cell.angle_gamma   90.00
#
_symmetry.space_group_name_H-M   'P 1'
#
loop_
_entity.id
_entity.type
_entity.pdbx_description
1 polymer ?
#
loop_
_entity_poly.entity_id
_entity_poly.type
_entity_poly.pdbx_seq_one_letter_code
_entity_poly.pdbx_strand_id
1 'polypeptide(L)'
;MLFIFVGIALCFAIWAGLIYWNYLGIKKEARIVYDAALSRAEFPADEPFEPFETAHLKTSVLRVSIYRWAACATAAIVLPLAVGFFSFVWVRLYYLTGATDVFSEGTLIHSFYLAVMTMGSLVLVAGLYARAYHKGRTHDFEVEWAKAKTPDPATLNA
;
A
#
# COMPACT_ATOMS: atom_id res chain seq x y z
N MET A 1 -19.08 -6.12 -19.92
CA MET A 1 -18.71 -6.05 -18.50
C MET A 1 -17.46 -6.87 -18.16
N LEU A 2 -17.36 -8.15 -18.55
CA LEU A 2 -16.16 -8.96 -18.28
C LEU A 2 -14.84 -8.31 -18.74
N PHE A 3 -14.80 -7.74 -19.94
CA PHE A 3 -13.61 -7.04 -20.46
C PHE A 3 -13.14 -5.87 -19.58
N ILE A 4 -14.05 -5.20 -18.87
CA ILE A 4 -13.72 -4.09 -17.97
C ILE A 4 -13.00 -4.64 -16.73
N PHE A 5 -13.54 -5.71 -16.13
CA PHE A 5 -12.90 -6.35 -14.98
C PHE A 5 -11.53 -6.94 -15.35
N VAL A 6 -11.42 -7.58 -16.51
CA VAL A 6 -10.14 -8.08 -17.03
C VAL A 6 -9.16 -6.92 -17.27
N GLY A 7 -9.61 -5.81 -17.85
CA GLY A 7 -8.77 -4.62 -18.06
C GLY A 7 -8.24 -4.03 -16.75
N ILE A 8 -9.09 -3.90 -15.73
CA ILE A 8 -8.68 -3.42 -14.39
C ILE A 8 -7.65 -4.38 -13.78
N ALA A 9 -7.90 -5.70 -13.85
CA ALA A 9 -6.98 -6.71 -13.33
C ALA A 9 -5.62 -6.65 -14.04
N LEU A 10 -5.60 -6.51 -15.37
CA LEU A 10 -4.38 -6.37 -16.15
C LEU A 10 -3.61 -5.09 -15.78
N CYS A 11 -4.31 -3.97 -15.59
CA CYS A 11 -3.66 -2.73 -15.13
C CYS A 11 -2.94 -2.92 -13.78
N PHE A 12 -3.59 -3.56 -12.81
CA PHE A 12 -2.95 -3.84 -11.51
C PHE A 12 -1.80 -4.84 -11.64
N ALA A 13 -1.91 -5.85 -12.51
CA ALA A 13 -0.85 -6.83 -12.77
C ALA A 13 0.38 -6.18 -13.43
N ILE A 14 0.18 -5.33 -14.43
CA ILE A 14 1.26 -4.57 -15.08
C ILE A 14 1.94 -3.67 -14.06
N TRP A 15 1.17 -2.95 -13.24
CA TRP A 15 1.74 -2.08 -12.21
C TRP A 15 2.55 -2.89 -11.16
N ALA A 16 2.05 -4.05 -10.74
CA ALA A 16 2.82 -4.96 -9.87
C ALA A 16 4.12 -5.43 -10.55
N GLY A 17 4.07 -5.75 -11.86
CA GLY A 17 5.24 -6.09 -12.66
C GLY A 17 6.27 -4.96 -12.72
N LEU A 18 5.84 -3.70 -12.85
CA LEU A 18 6.73 -2.53 -12.80
C LEU A 18 7.38 -2.35 -11.43
N ILE A 19 6.65 -2.63 -10.34
CA ILE A 19 7.21 -2.61 -8.97
C ILE A 19 8.26 -3.71 -8.82
N TYR A 20 7.98 -4.92 -9.33
CA TYR A 20 8.94 -6.02 -9.32
C TYR A 20 10.19 -5.73 -10.16
N TRP A 21 10.01 -5.13 -11.34
CA TRP A 21 11.13 -4.67 -12.16
C TRP A 21 12.01 -3.66 -11.43
N ASN A 22 11.38 -2.69 -10.74
CA ASN A 22 12.08 -1.70 -9.93
C ASN A 22 12.84 -2.36 -8.76
N TYR A 23 12.23 -3.33 -8.08
CA TYR A 23 12.89 -4.13 -7.05
C TYR A 23 14.17 -4.80 -7.56
N LEU A 24 14.14 -5.45 -8.73
CA LEU A 24 15.33 -6.05 -9.33
C LEU A 24 16.40 -4.99 -9.69
N GLY A 25 15.97 -3.80 -10.11
CA GLY A 25 16.87 -2.66 -10.34
C GLY A 25 17.61 -2.23 -9.06
N ILE A 26 16.87 -2.05 -7.97
CA ILE A 26 17.44 -1.64 -6.68
C ILE A 26 18.40 -2.70 -6.13
N LYS A 27 18.11 -4.00 -6.29
CA LYS A 27 19.04 -5.06 -5.89
C LYS A 27 20.38 -4.96 -6.63
N LYS A 28 20.33 -4.72 -7.94
CA LYS A 28 21.54 -4.55 -8.76
C LYS A 28 22.32 -3.31 -8.33
N GLU A 29 21.62 -2.21 -8.06
CA GLU A 29 22.23 -0.97 -7.58
C GLU A 29 22.90 -1.16 -6.21
N ALA A 30 22.24 -1.85 -5.27
CA ALA A 30 22.80 -2.18 -3.96
C ALA A 30 24.13 -2.93 -4.07
N ARG A 31 24.23 -3.87 -5.02
CA ARG A 31 25.48 -4.60 -5.28
C ARG A 31 26.60 -3.68 -5.76
N ILE A 32 26.29 -2.82 -6.73
CA ILE A 32 27.26 -1.86 -7.28
C ILE A 32 27.76 -0.91 -6.19
N VAL A 33 26.86 -0.39 -5.34
CA VAL A 33 27.21 0.51 -4.24
C VAL A 33 28.07 -0.22 -3.19
N TYR A 34 27.72 -1.46 -2.84
CA TYR A 34 28.51 -2.27 -1.91
C TYR A 34 29.93 -2.51 -2.43
N ASP A 35 30.08 -2.93 -3.70
CA ASP A 35 31.39 -3.20 -4.30
C ASP A 35 32.24 -1.92 -4.36
N ALA A 36 31.62 -0.77 -4.65
CA ALA A 36 32.29 0.52 -4.65
C ALA A 36 32.75 0.92 -3.23
N ALA A 37 31.92 0.75 -2.21
CA ALA A 37 32.26 1.09 -0.83
C ALA A 37 33.34 0.16 -0.25
N LEU A 38 33.32 -1.13 -0.62
CA LEU A 38 34.38 -2.09 -0.30
C LEU A 38 35.72 -1.67 -0.94
N SER A 39 35.70 -1.24 -2.20
CA SER A 39 36.92 -0.76 -2.90
C SER A 39 37.53 0.51 -2.27
N ARG A 40 36.70 1.30 -1.58
CA ARG A 40 37.10 2.51 -0.86
C ARG A 40 37.51 2.26 0.59
N ALA A 41 37.44 1.01 1.06
CA ALA A 41 37.69 0.62 2.44
C ALA A 41 36.82 1.40 3.45
N GLU A 42 35.56 1.71 3.08
CA GLU A 42 34.60 2.38 3.98
C GLU A 42 34.15 1.47 5.14
N PHE A 43 34.30 0.15 5.00
CA PHE A 43 34.00 -0.87 6.01
C PHE A 43 34.91 -2.10 5.86
N PRO A 44 34.96 -3.01 6.85
CA PRO A 44 35.82 -4.20 6.83
C PRO A 44 35.61 -5.08 5.59
N ALA A 45 36.68 -5.70 5.10
CA ALA A 45 36.65 -6.51 3.88
C ALA A 45 35.83 -7.81 4.00
N ASP A 46 35.55 -8.23 5.22
CA ASP A 46 34.78 -9.42 5.61
C ASP A 46 33.29 -9.12 5.89
N GLU A 47 32.87 -7.87 5.71
CA GLU A 47 31.49 -7.45 5.97
C GLU A 47 30.51 -8.15 5.00
N PRO A 48 29.46 -8.84 5.48
CA PRO A 48 28.53 -9.56 4.61
C PRO A 48 27.65 -8.62 3.76
N PHE A 49 27.38 -9.03 2.52
CA PHE A 49 26.53 -8.27 1.59
C PHE A 49 25.04 -8.30 1.95
N GLU A 50 24.54 -9.40 2.52
CA GLU A 50 23.09 -9.59 2.76
C GLU A 50 22.48 -8.56 3.72
N PRO A 51 23.14 -8.16 4.84
CA PRO A 51 22.65 -7.07 5.69
C PRO A 51 22.64 -5.70 4.97
N PHE A 52 23.64 -5.45 4.11
CA PHE A 52 23.72 -4.22 3.32
C PHE A 52 22.58 -4.13 2.31
N GLU A 53 22.33 -5.20 1.55
CA GLU A 53 21.22 -5.30 0.60
C GLU A 53 19.87 -5.09 1.29
N THR A 54 19.68 -5.72 2.45
CA THR A 54 18.44 -5.61 3.23
C THR A 54 18.19 -4.17 3.69
N ALA A 55 19.22 -3.49 4.21
CA ALA A 55 19.12 -2.10 4.63
C ALA A 55 18.81 -1.18 3.42
N HIS A 56 19.48 -1.41 2.30
CA HIS A 56 19.30 -0.62 1.08
C HIS A 56 17.88 -0.76 0.50
N LEU A 57 17.33 -1.97 0.51
CA LEU A 57 15.96 -2.22 0.08
C LEU A 57 14.93 -1.53 0.99
N LYS A 58 15.14 -1.55 2.31
CA LYS A 58 14.21 -0.96 3.29
C LYS A 58 14.19 0.58 3.25
N THR A 59 15.32 1.21 2.98
CA THR A 59 15.42 2.67 2.85
C THR A 59 15.02 3.19 1.47
N SER A 60 14.97 2.31 0.47
CA SER A 60 14.56 2.66 -0.90
C SER A 60 13.10 3.13 -1.00
N VAL A 61 12.79 3.82 -2.10
CA VAL A 61 11.44 4.31 -2.42
C VAL A 61 10.46 3.16 -2.74
N LEU A 62 10.95 1.92 -2.91
CA LEU A 62 10.14 0.75 -3.26
C LEU A 62 8.94 0.56 -2.33
N ARG A 63 9.14 0.83 -1.04
CA ARG A 63 8.08 0.74 -0.05
C ARG A 63 6.91 1.67 -0.36
N VAL A 64 7.16 2.91 -0.80
CA VAL A 64 6.08 3.84 -1.20
C VAL A 64 5.24 3.23 -2.31
N SER A 65 5.91 2.69 -3.33
CA SER A 65 5.25 2.10 -4.50
C SER A 65 4.37 0.91 -4.12
N ILE A 66 4.86 0.02 -3.25
CA ILE A 66 4.10 -1.14 -2.76
C ILE A 66 2.85 -0.71 -2.00
N TYR A 67 3.00 0.21 -1.03
CA TYR A 67 1.86 0.65 -0.22
C TYR A 67 0.83 1.43 -1.03
N ARG A 68 1.27 2.24 -2.01
CA ARG A 68 0.37 2.94 -2.93
C ARG A 68 -0.41 1.96 -3.81
N TRP A 69 0.27 0.96 -4.37
CA TRP A 69 -0.38 -0.10 -5.15
C TRP A 69 -1.41 -0.85 -4.30
N ALA A 70 -1.04 -1.26 -3.10
CA ALA A 70 -1.92 -2.00 -2.18
C ALA A 70 -3.14 -1.16 -1.76
N ALA A 71 -2.96 0.14 -1.48
CA ALA A 71 -4.04 1.06 -1.19
C ALA A 71 -5.02 1.18 -2.38
N CYS A 72 -4.51 1.35 -3.60
CA CYS A 72 -5.33 1.44 -4.80
C CYS A 72 -6.07 0.13 -5.10
N ALA A 73 -5.41 -1.02 -4.94
CA ALA A 73 -6.03 -2.33 -5.14
C ALA A 73 -7.14 -2.57 -4.12
N THR A 74 -6.89 -2.23 -2.85
CA THR A 74 -7.89 -2.34 -1.78
C THR A 74 -9.06 -1.39 -2.05
N ALA A 75 -8.80 -0.15 -2.44
CA ALA A 75 -9.84 0.82 -2.77
C ALA A 75 -10.74 0.36 -3.93
N ALA A 76 -10.16 -0.28 -4.96
CA ALA A 76 -10.91 -0.82 -6.10
C ALA A 76 -11.90 -1.94 -5.69
N ILE A 77 -11.54 -2.73 -4.68
CA ILE A 77 -12.41 -3.77 -4.11
C ILE A 77 -13.42 -3.19 -3.11
N VAL A 78 -12.97 -2.26 -2.26
CA VAL A 78 -13.80 -1.64 -1.21
C VAL A 78 -14.90 -0.78 -1.82
N LEU A 79 -14.65 -0.08 -2.93
CA LEU A 79 -15.64 0.81 -3.54
C LEU A 79 -16.99 0.12 -3.85
N PRO A 80 -17.07 -0.97 -4.63
CA PRO A 80 -18.35 -1.64 -4.89
C PRO A 80 -18.98 -2.23 -3.62
N LEU A 81 -18.17 -2.71 -2.67
CA LEU A 81 -18.66 -3.21 -1.38
C LEU A 81 -19.28 -2.08 -0.53
N ALA A 82 -18.62 -0.92 -0.48
CA ALA A 82 -19.08 0.25 0.23
C ALA A 82 -20.38 0.79 -0.38
N VAL A 83 -20.45 0.89 -1.72
CA VAL A 83 -21.68 1.27 -2.43
C VAL A 83 -22.81 0.32 -2.05
N GLY A 84 -22.60 -1.00 -2.19
CA GLY A 84 -23.62 -1.99 -1.85
C GLY A 84 -24.06 -1.93 -0.37
N PHE A 85 -23.10 -1.78 0.54
CA PHE A 85 -23.37 -1.67 1.97
C PHE A 85 -24.17 -0.41 2.32
N PHE A 86 -23.77 0.77 1.81
CA PHE A 86 -24.47 2.01 2.12
C PHE A 86 -25.82 2.12 1.43
N SER A 87 -25.97 1.59 0.22
CA SER A 87 -27.28 1.46 -0.42
C SER A 87 -28.19 0.55 0.43
N PHE A 88 -27.69 -0.59 0.91
CA PHE A 88 -28.46 -1.46 1.80
C PHE A 88 -28.87 -0.74 3.10
N VAL A 89 -27.95 -0.01 3.74
CA VAL A 89 -28.25 0.79 4.94
C VAL A 89 -29.29 1.87 4.63
N TRP A 90 -29.17 2.55 3.49
CA TRP A 90 -30.10 3.59 3.08
C TRP A 90 -31.52 3.06 2.90
N VAL A 91 -31.68 1.93 2.19
CA VAL A 91 -32.99 1.28 2.00
C VAL A 91 -33.65 0.98 3.35
N ARG A 92 -32.89 0.51 4.34
CA ARG A 92 -33.41 0.28 5.69
C ARG A 92 -33.87 1.59 6.35
N LEU A 93 -33.08 2.66 6.25
CA LEU A 93 -33.45 3.97 6.78
C LEU A 93 -34.69 4.54 6.08
N TYR A 94 -34.80 4.39 4.77
CA TYR A 94 -35.93 4.84 3.97
C TYR A 94 -37.25 4.21 4.45
N TYR A 95 -37.27 2.89 4.70
CA TYR A 95 -38.47 2.24 5.23
C TYR A 95 -38.75 2.58 6.69
N LEU A 96 -37.72 2.87 7.49
CA LEU A 96 -37.90 3.32 8.88
C LEU A 96 -38.49 4.73 8.98
N THR A 97 -38.25 5.60 7.99
CA THR A 97 -38.78 6.97 7.94
C THR A 97 -40.15 7.06 7.24
N GLY A 98 -40.86 5.93 7.12
CA GLY A 98 -42.18 5.88 6.50
C GLY A 98 -42.15 6.04 4.98
N ALA A 99 -41.03 5.73 4.33
CA ALA A 99 -40.89 5.71 2.87
C ALA A 99 -41.24 7.04 2.18
N THR A 100 -40.84 8.17 2.78
CA THR A 100 -41.14 9.51 2.23
C THR A 100 -40.36 9.75 0.92
N ASP A 101 -41.02 10.26 -0.12
CA ASP A 101 -40.43 10.47 -1.47
C ASP A 101 -39.12 11.27 -1.47
N VAL A 102 -38.95 12.18 -0.51
CA VAL A 102 -37.73 13.00 -0.33
C VAL A 102 -36.49 12.14 -0.06
N PHE A 103 -36.65 10.95 0.50
CA PHE A 103 -35.58 9.98 0.79
C PHE A 103 -35.52 8.82 -0.21
N SER A 104 -36.34 8.84 -1.26
CA SER A 104 -36.34 7.79 -2.28
C SER A 104 -34.98 7.69 -2.99
N GLU A 105 -34.70 6.50 -3.53
CA GLU A 105 -33.48 6.28 -4.31
C GLU A 105 -33.44 7.20 -5.53
N GLY A 106 -32.24 7.67 -5.87
CA GLY A 106 -32.01 8.62 -6.97
C GLY A 106 -32.28 10.09 -6.61
N THR A 107 -32.81 10.39 -5.43
CA THR A 107 -32.93 11.78 -4.95
C THR A 107 -31.57 12.40 -4.65
N LEU A 108 -31.55 13.73 -4.53
CA LEU A 108 -30.35 14.48 -4.15
C LEU A 108 -29.81 14.01 -2.78
N ILE A 109 -30.67 13.79 -1.80
CA ILE A 109 -30.26 13.39 -0.45
C ILE A 109 -29.60 12.00 -0.48
N HIS A 110 -30.24 11.03 -1.15
CA HIS A 110 -29.68 9.69 -1.32
C HIS A 110 -28.32 9.74 -2.02
N SER A 111 -28.23 10.49 -3.12
CA SER A 111 -27.00 10.59 -3.91
C SER A 111 -25.87 11.26 -3.13
N PHE A 112 -26.18 12.32 -2.36
CA PHE A 112 -25.22 13.00 -1.50
C PHE A 112 -24.72 12.09 -0.38
N TYR A 113 -25.63 11.40 0.31
CA TYR A 113 -25.29 10.41 1.32
C TYR A 113 -24.35 9.34 0.76
N LEU A 114 -24.73 8.72 -0.37
CA LEU A 114 -23.96 7.64 -0.96
C LEU A 114 -22.56 8.13 -1.38
N ALA A 115 -22.46 9.32 -1.97
CA ALA A 115 -21.18 9.93 -2.33
C ALA A 115 -20.29 10.19 -1.10
N VAL A 116 -20.82 10.83 -0.05
CA VAL A 116 -20.05 11.16 1.17
C VAL A 116 -19.56 9.90 1.88
N MET A 117 -20.42 8.90 2.05
CA MET A 117 -20.08 7.67 2.77
C MET A 117 -19.07 6.80 2.00
N THR A 118 -19.22 6.72 0.68
CA THR A 118 -18.27 6.01 -0.19
C THR A 118 -16.93 6.73 -0.24
N MET A 119 -16.90 8.05 -0.39
CA MET A 119 -15.67 8.84 -0.29
C MET A 119 -14.99 8.66 1.08
N GLY A 120 -15.75 8.72 2.17
CA GLY A 120 -15.23 8.48 3.53
C GLY A 120 -14.56 7.11 3.65
N SER A 121 -15.15 6.07 3.04
CA SER A 121 -14.57 4.72 3.03
C SER A 121 -13.23 4.66 2.27
N LEU A 122 -13.13 5.35 1.13
CA LEU A 122 -11.87 5.45 0.38
C LEU A 122 -10.80 6.22 1.15
N VAL A 123 -11.18 7.30 1.85
CA VAL A 123 -10.29 8.07 2.73
C VAL A 123 -9.79 7.20 3.88
N LEU A 124 -10.65 6.37 4.48
CA LEU A 124 -10.23 5.42 5.52
C LEU A 124 -9.20 4.42 4.99
N VAL A 125 -9.40 3.85 3.81
CA VAL A 125 -8.40 2.98 3.16
C VAL A 125 -7.07 3.72 3.00
N ALA A 126 -7.09 4.92 2.43
CA ALA A 126 -5.87 5.72 2.25
C ALA A 126 -5.18 6.01 3.59
N GLY A 127 -5.93 6.37 4.63
CA GLY A 127 -5.42 6.65 5.97
C GLY A 127 -4.78 5.42 6.63
N LEU A 128 -5.38 4.24 6.49
CA LEU A 128 -4.84 2.98 7.00
C LEU A 128 -3.48 2.65 6.36
N TYR A 129 -3.39 2.76 5.03
CA TYR A 129 -2.13 2.50 4.32
C TYR A 129 -1.08 3.59 4.58
N ALA A 130 -1.46 4.85 4.69
CA ALA A 130 -0.55 5.92 5.10
C ALA A 130 0.01 5.66 6.51
N ARG A 131 -0.85 5.28 7.47
CA ARG A 131 -0.40 4.89 8.81
C ARG A 131 0.54 3.69 8.77
N ALA A 132 0.18 2.64 8.03
CA ALA A 132 0.99 1.42 7.93
C ALA A 132 2.35 1.68 7.26
N TYR A 133 2.39 2.60 6.31
CA TYR A 133 3.63 3.09 5.69
C TYR A 133 4.52 3.83 6.71
N HIS A 134 3.96 4.73 7.51
CA HIS A 134 4.72 5.55 8.46
C HIS A 134 5.11 4.83 9.76
N LYS A 135 4.33 3.87 10.27
CA LYS A 135 4.51 3.23 11.60
C LYS A 135 5.86 2.51 11.78
N GLY A 136 6.62 2.28 10.71
CA GLY A 136 7.93 1.62 10.77
C GLY A 136 8.90 2.13 9.71
N ARG A 137 8.79 3.41 9.31
CA ARG A 137 9.69 3.99 8.31
C ARG A 137 10.96 4.47 8.98
N THR A 138 12.04 3.75 8.77
CA THR A 138 13.39 4.21 9.04
C THR A 138 13.94 4.86 7.78
N HIS A 139 14.41 6.10 7.94
CA HIS A 139 14.99 6.89 6.86
C HIS A 139 16.52 6.82 6.85
N ASP A 140 17.10 6.25 7.89
CA ASP A 140 18.53 6.22 8.13
C ASP A 140 19.06 4.83 7.77
N PHE A 141 19.94 4.81 6.77
CA PHE A 141 20.59 3.60 6.28
C PHE A 141 21.48 2.97 7.36
N GLU A 142 22.21 3.77 8.13
CA GLU A 142 23.14 3.28 9.16
C GLU A 142 22.40 2.53 10.27
N VAL A 143 21.23 3.06 10.67
CA VAL A 143 20.38 2.43 11.68
C VAL A 143 19.81 1.10 11.18
N GLU A 144 19.38 1.02 9.92
CA GLU A 144 18.87 -0.24 9.35
C GLU A 144 19.97 -1.25 9.09
N TRP A 145 21.15 -0.79 8.69
CA TRP A 145 22.31 -1.65 8.47
C TRP A 145 22.81 -2.24 9.78
N ALA A 146 22.90 -1.45 10.86
CA ALA A 146 23.21 -1.95 12.20
C ALA A 146 22.18 -2.99 12.68
N LYS A 147 20.87 -2.75 12.49
CA LYS A 147 19.82 -3.71 12.82
C LYS A 147 19.88 -5.00 11.99
N ALA A 148 20.28 -4.90 10.73
CA ALA A 148 20.42 -6.06 9.86
C ALA A 148 21.62 -6.94 10.25
N LYS A 149 22.67 -6.36 10.84
CA LYS A 149 23.84 -7.09 11.37
C LYS A 149 23.54 -7.83 12.68
N THR A 150 22.71 -7.25 13.54
CA THR A 150 22.23 -7.88 14.79
C THR A 150 20.71 -7.93 14.80
N PRO A 151 20.07 -8.92 14.16
CA PRO A 151 18.63 -9.06 14.20
C PRO A 151 18.15 -9.23 15.65
N ASP A 152 17.14 -8.44 16.04
CA ASP A 152 16.53 -8.50 17.36
C ASP A 152 16.00 -9.92 17.62
N PRO A 153 16.33 -10.58 18.75
CA PRO A 153 15.83 -11.92 19.08
C PRO A 153 14.29 -12.03 19.05
N ALA A 154 13.56 -10.93 19.17
CA ALA A 154 12.10 -10.90 19.02
C ALA A 154 11.61 -11.16 17.58
N THR A 155 12.47 -10.93 16.56
CA THR A 155 12.14 -11.14 15.13
C THR A 155 12.56 -12.50 14.58
N LEU A 156 13.30 -13.30 15.35
CA LEU A 156 13.68 -14.66 14.99
C LEU A 156 12.60 -15.71 15.30
N ASN A 157 11.58 -15.35 16.08
CA ASN A 157 10.52 -16.25 16.57
C ASN A 157 9.10 -15.84 16.12
N ALA A 158 8.96 -14.91 15.17
CA ALA A 158 7.68 -14.44 14.62
C ALA A 158 7.56 -14.81 13.14
#